data_AF-A0AA44BDG8-F1
#
_entry.id   AF-A0AA44BDG8-F1
#
_cell.length_a   1.000
_cell.length_b   1.000
_cell.length_c   1.000
_cell.angle_alpha   90.00
_cell.angle_beta   90.00
_cell.angle_gamma   90.00
#
_symmetry.space_group_name_H-M   'P 1'
#
loop_
_entity.id
_entity.type
_entity.pdbx_description
1 polymer ?
#
loop_
_entity_poly.entity_id
_entity_poly.type
_entity_poly.pdbx_seq_one_letter_code
_entity_poly.pdbx_strand_id
1 'polypeptide(L)'
;MKNEAVISPKKRYYYHIDHIDDAVNQKKIHGAFLVTHVSTLELVIASTEDLLQVGDIYTFLFRFEQVPYNMMGKVTSKTQRGERMEYIMELINPSNDYRKTIKNYSSQQE
;
A
#
# COMPACT_ATOMS: atom_id res chain seq x y z
N MET A 1 -26.26 -13.88 -1.73
CA MET A 1 -25.54 -13.37 -2.92
C MET A 1 -24.42 -12.46 -2.40
N LYS A 2 -23.16 -12.73 -2.76
CA LYS A 2 -22.01 -11.97 -2.27
C LYS A 2 -21.91 -10.67 -3.09
N ASN A 3 -22.03 -9.52 -2.44
CA ASN A 3 -21.79 -8.22 -3.06
C ASN A 3 -20.27 -8.07 -3.27
N GLU A 4 -19.80 -8.44 -4.46
CA GLU A 4 -18.48 -8.02 -4.91
C GLU A 4 -18.55 -6.53 -5.24
N ALA A 5 -17.95 -5.70 -4.37
CA ALA A 5 -17.85 -4.27 -4.61
C ALA A 5 -16.92 -4.04 -5.81
N VAL A 6 -17.51 -3.78 -6.98
CA VAL A 6 -16.78 -3.35 -8.18
C VAL A 6 -16.30 -1.91 -7.95
N ILE A 7 -14.99 -1.76 -7.73
CA ILE A 7 -14.35 -0.45 -7.55
C ILE A 7 -14.43 0.33 -8.88
N SER A 8 -15.12 1.48 -8.87
CA SER A 8 -15.34 2.27 -10.08
C SER A 8 -14.03 2.89 -10.66
N PRO A 9 -13.94 3.12 -11.98
CA PRO A 9 -12.73 3.64 -12.63
C PRO A 9 -12.32 5.05 -12.17
N LYS A 10 -13.24 5.85 -11.61
CA LYS A 10 -12.93 7.18 -11.04
C LYS A 10 -12.06 7.08 -9.78
N LYS A 11 -11.97 5.89 -9.16
CA LYS A 11 -11.20 5.65 -7.93
C LYS A 11 -9.73 5.26 -8.16
N ARG A 12 -9.27 5.22 -9.41
CA ARG A 12 -7.90 4.80 -9.78
C ARG A 12 -6.80 5.81 -9.43
N TYR A 13 -7.14 7.01 -8.95
CA TYR A 13 -6.17 8.09 -8.70
C TYR A 13 -5.99 8.46 -7.23
N TYR A 14 -6.54 7.68 -6.30
CA TYR A 14 -6.50 8.04 -4.88
C TYR A 14 -5.20 7.62 -4.19
N TYR A 15 -4.42 6.72 -4.76
CA TYR A 15 -3.28 6.12 -4.06
C TYR A 15 -2.07 6.04 -4.95
N HIS A 16 -0.93 6.47 -4.42
CA HIS A 16 0.35 6.18 -5.04
C HIS A 16 1.46 6.15 -3.98
N ILE A 17 2.54 5.47 -4.32
CA ILE A 17 3.75 5.43 -3.51
C ILE A 17 4.82 6.20 -4.29
N ASP A 18 5.31 7.29 -3.71
CA ASP A 18 6.33 8.13 -4.35
C ASP A 18 7.69 7.41 -4.36
N HIS A 19 8.03 6.72 -3.28
CA HIS A 19 9.25 5.93 -3.13
C HIS A 19 9.11 4.89 -2.02
N ILE A 20 9.90 3.82 -2.13
CA ILE A 20 10.10 2.80 -1.10
C ILE A 20 11.60 2.69 -0.83
N ASP A 21 11.98 2.65 0.44
CA ASP A 21 13.35 2.44 0.89
C ASP A 21 13.40 1.23 1.84
N ASP A 22 14.48 0.45 1.76
CA ASP A 22 14.83 -0.56 2.76
C ASP A 22 15.09 0.14 4.10
N ALA A 23 14.33 -0.19 5.14
CA ALA A 23 14.41 0.52 6.42
C ALA A 23 15.73 0.26 7.18
N VAL A 24 16.41 -0.86 6.91
CA VAL A 24 17.65 -1.26 7.57
C VAL A 24 18.85 -0.67 6.83
N ASN A 25 18.87 -0.83 5.51
CA ASN A 25 20.00 -0.46 4.66
C ASN A 25 19.89 0.95 4.07
N GLN A 26 18.75 1.64 4.28
CA GLN A 26 18.44 2.97 3.73
C GLN A 26 18.64 3.04 2.20
N LYS A 27 18.39 1.92 1.52
CA LYS A 27 18.56 1.79 0.07
C LYS A 27 17.23 2.03 -0.62
N LYS A 28 17.23 2.92 -1.62
CA LYS A 28 16.07 3.14 -2.49
C LYS A 28 15.74 1.91 -3.32
N ILE A 29 14.47 1.53 -3.32
CA ILE A 29 13.89 0.52 -4.21
C ILE A 29 13.26 1.24 -5.39
N HIS A 30 13.85 1.06 -6.56
CA HIS A 30 13.33 1.64 -7.80
C HIS A 30 12.33 0.67 -8.44
N GLY A 31 11.08 1.10 -8.58
CA GLY A 31 10.03 0.29 -9.21
C GLY A 31 8.69 1.02 -9.24
N ALA A 32 7.82 0.60 -10.15
CA ALA A 32 6.45 1.09 -10.20
C ALA A 32 5.55 0.19 -9.33
N PHE A 33 4.93 0.77 -8.30
CA PHE A 33 4.02 0.07 -7.41
C PHE A 33 2.59 0.53 -7.62
N LEU A 34 1.69 -0.42 -7.86
CA LEU A 34 0.25 -0.21 -7.87
C LEU A 34 -0.32 -0.55 -6.50
N VAL A 35 -0.97 0.41 -5.85
CA VAL A 35 -1.73 0.15 -4.62
C VAL A 35 -3.06 -0.50 -5.00
N THR A 36 -3.33 -1.71 -4.49
CA THR A 36 -4.56 -2.47 -4.79
C THR A 36 -5.53 -2.50 -3.62
N HIS A 37 -5.04 -2.39 -2.39
CA HIS A 37 -5.86 -2.33 -1.18
C HIS A 37 -5.20 -1.47 -0.10
N VAL A 38 -6.00 -0.74 0.68
CA VAL A 38 -5.56 0.12 1.77
C VAL A 38 -6.51 -0.03 2.95
N SER A 39 -5.96 -0.23 4.14
CA SER A 39 -6.69 -0.16 5.40
C SER A 39 -5.89 0.63 6.45
N THR A 40 -6.43 0.74 7.66
CA THR A 40 -5.74 1.45 8.76
C THR A 40 -4.48 0.76 9.26
N LEU A 41 -4.28 -0.52 8.92
CA LEU A 41 -3.17 -1.36 9.40
C LEU A 41 -2.49 -2.17 8.30
N GLU A 42 -3.06 -2.22 7.10
CA GLU A 42 -2.56 -3.04 6.01
C GLU A 42 -2.55 -2.24 4.71
N LEU A 43 -1.55 -2.52 3.87
CA LEU A 43 -1.42 -2.01 2.52
C LEU A 43 -1.07 -3.17 1.59
N VAL A 44 -1.81 -3.32 0.49
CA VAL A 44 -1.49 -4.30 -0.55
C VAL A 44 -1.03 -3.57 -1.80
N ILE A 45 0.14 -3.95 -2.29
CA ILE A 45 0.78 -3.35 -3.47
C ILE A 45 1.18 -4.42 -4.47
N ALA A 46 1.23 -4.05 -5.74
CA ALA A 46 1.67 -4.93 -6.81
C ALA A 46 2.75 -4.26 -7.67
N SER A 47 3.70 -5.05 -8.17
CA SER A 47 4.72 -4.63 -9.13
C SER A 47 4.87 -5.69 -10.22
N THR A 48 5.36 -5.32 -11.40
CA THR A 48 5.78 -6.26 -12.45
C THR A 48 7.12 -6.92 -12.14
N GLU A 49 7.84 -6.41 -11.14
CA GLU A 49 9.15 -6.90 -10.72
C GLU A 49 9.08 -7.49 -9.30
N ASP A 50 9.93 -8.49 -9.02
CA ASP A 50 10.12 -9.05 -7.67
C ASP A 50 11.12 -8.18 -6.88
N LEU A 51 10.61 -7.21 -6.13
CA LEU A 51 11.38 -6.11 -5.53
C LEU A 51 11.45 -6.17 -4.00
N LEU A 52 10.49 -6.82 -3.34
CA LEU A 52 10.37 -6.81 -1.88
C LEU A 52 10.43 -8.24 -1.33
N GLN A 53 10.96 -8.39 -0.12
CA GLN A 53 11.08 -9.69 0.53
C GLN A 53 10.20 -9.81 1.78
N VAL A 54 9.65 -11.01 1.97
CA VAL A 54 8.84 -11.34 3.14
C VAL A 54 9.71 -11.31 4.40
N GLY A 55 9.21 -10.65 5.43
CA GLY A 55 9.93 -10.45 6.70
C GLY A 55 10.62 -9.10 6.80
N ASP A 56 10.96 -8.47 5.68
CA ASP A 56 11.66 -7.19 5.65
C ASP A 56 10.72 -6.01 5.94
N ILE A 57 11.31 -4.95 6.46
CA ILE A 57 10.65 -3.69 6.79
C ILE A 57 11.11 -2.62 5.80
N TYR A 58 10.14 -1.89 5.26
CA TYR A 58 10.38 -0.80 4.32
C TYR A 58 9.74 0.49 4.83
N THR A 59 10.39 1.61 4.56
CA THR A 59 9.80 2.95 4.72
C THR A 59 9.37 3.47 3.36
N PHE A 60 8.24 4.17 3.29
CA PHE A 60 7.73 4.66 2.03
C PHE A 60 6.86 5.90 2.22
N LEU A 61 6.83 6.73 1.18
CA LEU A 61 5.95 7.90 1.12
C LEU A 61 4.68 7.52 0.38
N PHE A 62 3.62 7.25 1.14
CA PHE A 62 2.31 6.95 0.62
C PHE A 62 1.49 8.23 0.47
N ARG A 63 0.83 8.41 -0.67
CA ARG A 63 -0.13 9.49 -0.85
C ARG A 63 -1.52 8.95 -0.94
N PHE A 64 -2.40 9.53 -0.15
CA PHE A 64 -3.83 9.44 -0.37
C PHE A 64 -4.32 10.78 -0.91
N GLU A 65 -4.87 10.77 -2.14
CA GLU A 65 -5.10 11.98 -2.93
C GLU A 65 -3.80 12.80 -3.08
N GLN A 66 -3.73 13.96 -2.43
CA GLN A 66 -2.55 14.81 -2.41
C GLN A 66 -1.88 14.86 -1.03
N VAL A 67 -2.43 14.15 -0.04
CA VAL A 67 -1.93 14.17 1.33
C VAL A 67 -0.82 13.12 1.49
N PRO A 68 0.43 13.53 1.79
CA PRO A 68 1.54 12.62 1.99
C PRO A 68 1.56 12.04 3.41
N TYR A 69 1.87 10.75 3.51
CA TYR A 69 2.09 10.03 4.75
C TYR A 69 3.41 9.28 4.68
N ASN A 70 4.33 9.58 5.60
CA ASN A 70 5.51 8.74 5.82
C ASN A 70 5.08 7.49 6.57
N MET A 71 5.27 6.34 5.95
CA MET A 71 4.79 5.06 6.44
C MET A 71 5.97 4.10 6.59
N MET A 72 5.80 3.14 7.48
CA MET A 72 6.67 2.00 7.63
C MET A 72 5.80 0.75 7.56
N GLY A 73 6.24 -0.28 6.84
CA GLY A 73 5.50 -1.51 6.70
C GLY A 73 6.40 -2.73 6.59
N LYS A 74 5.98 -3.83 7.21
CA LYS A 74 6.62 -5.14 7.10
C LYS A 74 5.91 -5.96 6.04
N VAL A 75 6.63 -6.56 5.10
CA VAL A 75 6.04 -7.49 4.14
C VAL A 75 5.72 -8.81 4.84
N THR A 76 4.44 -9.15 4.93
CA THR A 76 3.96 -10.37 5.59
C THR A 76 3.67 -11.49 4.59
N SER A 77 3.38 -11.14 3.34
CA SER A 77 3.12 -12.10 2.27
C SER A 77 3.58 -11.56 0.92
N LYS A 78 3.99 -12.49 0.05
CA LYS A 78 4.38 -12.26 -1.34
C LYS A 78 3.78 -13.34 -2.21
N THR A 79 2.98 -12.98 -3.22
CA THR A 79 2.29 -13.92 -4.10
C THR A 79 2.40 -13.48 -5.56
N GLN A 80 2.72 -14.40 -6.47
CA GLN A 80 2.71 -14.14 -7.90
C GLN A 80 1.29 -14.30 -8.47
N ARG A 81 0.78 -13.29 -9.16
CA ARG A 81 -0.51 -13.30 -9.86
C ARG A 81 -0.31 -12.91 -11.33
N GLY A 82 -0.18 -13.92 -12.19
CA GLY A 82 0.19 -13.71 -13.60
C GLY A 82 1.59 -13.10 -13.72
N GLU A 83 1.69 -11.96 -14.40
CA GLU A 83 2.95 -11.22 -14.61
C GLU A 83 3.29 -10.24 -13.46
N ARG A 84 2.51 -10.23 -12.38
CA ARG A 84 2.71 -9.30 -11.26
C ARG A 84 3.03 -10.03 -9.96
N MET A 85 3.88 -9.41 -9.16
CA MET A 85 4.10 -9.76 -7.76
C MET A 85 3.22 -8.88 -6.89
N GLU A 86 2.41 -9.50 -6.04
CA GLU A 86 1.59 -8.84 -5.02
C GLU A 86 2.23 -9.02 -3.65
N TYR A 87 2.28 -7.94 -2.87
CA TYR A 87 2.85 -7.89 -1.53
C TYR A 87 1.81 -7.39 -0.56
N ILE A 88 1.65 -8.08 0.56
CA ILE A 88 0.85 -7.62 1.70
C ILE A 88 1.82 -7.02 2.71
N MET A 89 1.59 -5.75 3.06
CA MET A 89 2.39 -5.00 4.03
C MET A 89 1.56 -4.71 5.27
N GLU A 90 2.02 -5.17 6.43
CA GLU A 90 1.50 -4.75 7.73
C GLU A 90 2.14 -3.43 8.14
N LEU A 91 1.32 -2.41 8.38
CA LEU A 91 1.76 -1.05 8.70
C LEU A 91 2.19 -0.94 10.16
N ILE A 92 3.42 -0.47 10.37
CA ILE A 92 4.01 -0.28 11.70
C ILE A 92 3.72 1.15 12.17
N ASN A 93 2.97 1.26 13.28
CA ASN A 93 2.62 2.53 13.92
C ASN A 93 2.11 3.63 12.97
N PRO A 94 1.15 3.36 12.07
CA PRO A 94 0.63 4.40 11.17
C PRO A 94 -0.01 5.54 11.97
N SER A 95 0.18 6.76 11.48
CA SER A 95 -0.21 7.99 12.20
C SER A 95 -1.73 8.04 12.45
N ASN A 96 -2.12 8.76 13.50
CA ASN A 96 -3.55 8.95 13.81
C ASN A 96 -4.29 9.67 12.67
N ASP A 97 -3.63 10.60 11.98
CA ASP A 97 -4.21 11.34 10.87
C ASP A 97 -4.43 10.45 9.65
N TYR A 98 -3.48 9.56 9.35
CA TYR A 98 -3.67 8.52 8.33
C TYR A 98 -4.87 7.64 8.69
N ARG A 99 -4.91 7.11 9.92
CA ARG A 99 -5.99 6.21 10.38
C ARG A 99 -7.36 6.87 10.28
N LYS A 100 -7.48 8.14 10.68
CA LYS A 100 -8.72 8.92 10.55
C LYS A 100 -9.11 9.09 9.09
N THR A 101 -8.17 9.46 8.25
CA THR A 101 -8.40 9.68 6.81
C THR A 101 -8.92 8.42 6.14
N ILE A 102 -8.24 7.28 6.33
CA ILE A 102 -8.65 6.01 5.74
C ILE A 102 -10.01 5.54 6.29
N LYS A 103 -10.27 5.67 7.60
CA LYS A 103 -11.59 5.33 8.19
C LYS A 103 -12.72 6.14 7.58
N ASN A 104 -12.54 7.47 7.49
CA ASN A 104 -13.53 8.36 6.92
C ASN A 104 -13.82 7.98 5.46
N TYR A 105 -12.78 7.70 4.69
CA TYR A 105 -12.94 7.27 3.30
C TYR A 105 -13.68 5.92 3.18
N SER A 106 -13.36 4.93 4.03
CA SER A 106 -14.08 3.65 4.04
C SER A 106 -15.56 3.81 4.42
N SER A 107 -15.88 4.67 5.38
CA SER A 107 -17.27 4.91 5.82
C SER A 107 -18.13 5.66 4.79
N GLN A 108 -17.52 6.41 3.88
CA GLN A 108 -18.22 7.10 2.78
C GLN A 108 -18.57 6.16 1.61
N GLN A 109 -18.24 4.87 1.69
CA GLN A 109 -18.52 3.87 0.65
C GLN A 109 -19.68 2.92 0.99
N GLU A 110 -20.27 3.05 2.19
CA GLU A 110 -21.53 2.41 2.58
C GLU A 110 -22.73 3.33 2.30
#